data_AF-A0A524GEK7-F1
#
_entry.id   AF-A0A524GEK7-F1
#
_cell.length_a   1.000
_cell.length_b   1.000
_cell.length_c   1.000
_cell.angle_alpha   90.00
_cell.angle_beta   90.00
_cell.angle_gamma   90.00
#
_symmetry.space_group_name_H-M   'P 1'
#
loop_
_entity.id
_entity.type
_entity.pdbx_description
1 polymer ?
#
loop_
_entity_poly.entity_id
_entity_poly.type
_entity_poly.pdbx_seq_one_letter_code
_entity_poly.pdbx_strand_id
1 'polypeptide(L)'
;MRERIIRYQTYNKSRKIKAINFQPAKATLLFKIIPYLLHCNYPDLPGYVNDPQCPFGICRFLPDKIVDSELFRRFFPDSTARNYKTSSPYPRNPCIHSLKTIGSIGTIAQSEKSDCDFWVSIRLEEIGDRGVALLEEKCKKIEKWALENGVEVYFFLMDIDQTRENKFSSTAEEESAGSALKLLLKDELFRTHILVAGKML
;
A
#
# COMPACT_ATOMS: atom_id res chain seq x y z
N MET A 1 -11.02 8.26 -24.09
CA MET A 1 -10.87 7.81 -22.68
C MET A 1 -10.30 6.39 -22.57
N ARG A 2 -10.89 5.39 -23.24
CA ARG A 2 -10.45 3.97 -23.21
C ARG A 2 -8.98 3.75 -23.59
N GLU A 3 -8.51 4.42 -24.62
CA GLU A 3 -7.13 4.27 -25.10
C GLU A 3 -6.08 4.75 -24.08
N ARG A 4 -6.36 5.86 -23.37
CA ARG A 4 -5.49 6.38 -22.30
C ARG A 4 -5.36 5.37 -21.15
N ILE A 5 -6.47 4.73 -20.77
CA ILE A 5 -6.49 3.69 -19.73
C ILE A 5 -5.63 2.49 -20.16
N ILE A 6 -5.78 2.02 -21.40
CA ILE A 6 -5.00 0.90 -21.93
C ILE A 6 -3.51 1.25 -21.94
N ARG A 7 -3.15 2.43 -22.45
CA ARG A 7 -1.75 2.90 -22.45
C ARG A 7 -1.16 2.94 -21.05
N TYR A 8 -1.91 3.47 -20.08
CA TYR A 8 -1.51 3.50 -18.68
C TYR A 8 -1.32 2.09 -18.09
N GLN A 9 -2.28 1.18 -18.31
CA GLN A 9 -2.20 -0.19 -17.81
C GLN A 9 -1.00 -0.94 -18.40
N THR A 10 -0.72 -0.76 -19.70
CA THR A 10 0.45 -1.32 -20.36
C THR A 10 1.75 -0.78 -19.75
N TYR A 11 1.84 0.54 -19.54
CA TYR A 11 2.98 1.16 -18.88
C TYR A 11 3.18 0.61 -17.46
N ASN A 12 2.13 0.62 -16.64
CA ASN A 12 2.16 0.14 -15.27
C ASN A 12 2.58 -1.34 -15.19
N LYS A 13 2.05 -2.18 -16.10
CA LYS A 13 2.44 -3.60 -16.21
C LYS A 13 3.91 -3.75 -16.57
N SER A 14 4.41 -2.97 -17.53
CA SER A 14 5.84 -2.97 -17.91
C SER A 14 6.74 -2.66 -16.72
N ARG A 15 6.36 -1.65 -15.92
CA ARG A 15 7.08 -1.23 -14.71
C ARG A 15 7.09 -2.32 -13.63
N LYS A 16 5.96 -2.99 -13.39
CA LYS A 16 5.90 -4.16 -12.50
C LYS A 16 6.81 -5.28 -12.97
N ILE A 17 6.79 -5.60 -14.27
CA ILE A 17 7.63 -6.66 -14.84
C ILE A 17 9.12 -6.34 -14.64
N LYS A 18 9.54 -5.08 -14.85
CA LYS A 18 10.93 -4.66 -14.59
C LYS A 18 11.33 -4.89 -13.14
N ALA A 19 10.50 -4.47 -12.19
CA ALA A 19 10.75 -4.68 -10.77
C ALA A 19 10.81 -6.17 -10.39
N ILE A 20 9.91 -6.98 -10.95
CA ILE A 20 9.87 -8.44 -10.75
C ILE A 20 11.13 -9.10 -11.31
N ASN A 21 11.53 -8.77 -12.53
CA ASN A 21 12.71 -9.35 -13.16
C ASN A 21 14.01 -8.96 -12.46
N PHE A 22 14.05 -7.76 -11.86
CA PHE A 22 15.22 -7.29 -11.12
C PHE A 22 15.38 -8.02 -9.78
N GLN A 23 14.32 -8.10 -8.96
CA GLN A 23 14.39 -8.73 -7.64
C GLN A 23 13.07 -9.47 -7.30
N PRO A 24 12.87 -10.70 -7.79
CA PRO A 24 11.58 -11.40 -7.73
C PRO A 24 11.03 -11.60 -6.32
N ALA A 25 11.90 -11.94 -5.35
CA ALA A 25 11.50 -12.18 -3.96
C ALA A 25 10.97 -10.89 -3.31
N LYS A 26 11.71 -9.79 -3.46
CA LYS A 26 11.29 -8.46 -2.98
C LYS A 26 10.02 -8.01 -3.67
N ALA A 27 9.94 -8.13 -4.99
CA ALA A 27 8.74 -7.76 -5.76
C ALA A 27 7.51 -8.58 -5.35
N THR A 28 7.68 -9.85 -4.94
CA THR A 28 6.60 -10.67 -4.39
C THR A 28 6.08 -10.08 -3.07
N LEU A 29 6.98 -9.69 -2.16
CA LEU A 29 6.61 -9.03 -0.92
C LEU A 29 5.89 -7.70 -1.20
N LEU A 30 6.45 -6.85 -2.06
CA LEU A 30 5.92 -5.51 -2.36
C LEU A 30 4.58 -5.54 -3.12
N PHE A 31 4.42 -6.42 -4.11
CA PHE A 31 3.24 -6.39 -5.00
C PHE A 31 2.16 -7.41 -4.64
N LYS A 32 2.44 -8.35 -3.73
CA LYS A 32 1.46 -9.36 -3.31
C LYS A 32 1.21 -9.35 -1.80
N ILE A 33 2.26 -9.49 -0.99
CA ILE A 33 2.11 -9.70 0.44
C ILE A 33 1.73 -8.43 1.20
N ILE A 34 2.44 -7.32 0.99
CA ILE A 34 2.09 -6.04 1.63
C ILE A 34 0.65 -5.60 1.28
N PRO A 35 0.20 -5.63 0.01
CA PRO A 35 -1.18 -5.33 -0.33
C PRO A 35 -2.19 -6.24 0.37
N TYR A 36 -1.85 -7.52 0.56
CA TYR A 36 -2.68 -8.47 1.30
C TYR A 36 -2.78 -8.09 2.78
N LEU A 37 -1.67 -7.75 3.43
CA LEU A 37 -1.63 -7.31 4.84
C LEU A 37 -2.40 -6.01 5.06
N LEU A 38 -2.36 -5.08 4.12
CA LEU A 38 -3.20 -3.87 4.15
C LEU A 38 -4.68 -4.17 3.91
N HIS A 39 -5.00 -5.29 3.24
CA HIS A 39 -6.37 -5.66 2.90
C HIS A 39 -7.09 -6.46 3.99
N CYS A 40 -6.39 -7.01 4.98
CA CYS A 40 -6.97 -7.80 6.06
C CYS A 40 -6.51 -7.33 7.44
N ASN A 41 -7.17 -7.78 8.51
CA ASN A 41 -6.80 -7.44 9.89
C ASN A 41 -6.92 -8.67 10.82
N TYR A 42 -6.16 -9.72 10.53
CA TYR A 42 -6.14 -10.95 11.31
C TYR A 42 -5.21 -10.84 12.53
N PRO A 43 -5.61 -11.33 13.73
CA PRO A 43 -4.79 -11.24 14.95
C PRO A 43 -3.37 -11.81 14.86
N ASP A 44 -3.21 -12.86 14.06
CA ASP A 44 -1.97 -13.61 13.88
C ASP A 44 -1.18 -13.17 12.63
N LEU A 45 -1.60 -12.09 11.97
CA LEU A 45 -0.87 -11.51 10.84
C LEU A 45 -0.21 -10.17 11.20
N PRO A 46 0.92 -9.84 10.54
CA PRO A 46 1.54 -8.53 10.67
C PRO A 46 0.59 -7.40 10.33
N GLY A 47 0.73 -6.27 11.03
CA GLY A 47 -0.17 -5.14 10.85
C GLY A 47 -1.51 -5.28 11.57
N TYR A 48 -1.73 -6.30 12.38
CA TYR A 48 -2.96 -6.40 13.16
C TYR A 48 -3.11 -5.23 14.14
N VAL A 49 -4.30 -4.64 14.16
CA VAL A 49 -4.71 -3.64 15.15
C VAL A 49 -5.97 -4.14 15.83
N ASN A 50 -5.92 -4.30 17.15
CA ASN A 50 -7.03 -4.79 17.97
C ASN A 50 -8.01 -3.65 18.30
N ASP A 51 -8.58 -3.05 17.27
CA ASP A 51 -9.63 -2.05 17.38
C ASP A 51 -10.71 -2.37 16.33
N PRO A 52 -11.99 -2.59 16.72
CA PRO A 52 -13.08 -2.84 15.79
C PRO A 52 -13.30 -1.70 14.77
N GLN A 53 -12.85 -0.48 15.09
CA GLN A 53 -12.92 0.69 14.22
C GLN A 53 -11.68 0.85 13.33
N CYS A 54 -10.67 -0.02 13.44
CA CYS A 54 -9.50 0.05 12.56
C CYS A 54 -9.95 -0.07 11.10
N PRO A 55 -9.72 0.95 10.26
CA PRO A 55 -10.05 0.85 8.85
C PRO A 55 -8.94 0.06 8.15
N PHE A 56 -9.33 -0.78 7.18
CA PHE A 56 -8.41 -1.55 6.36
C PHE A 56 -9.09 -1.87 5.03
N GLY A 57 -8.37 -2.53 4.12
CA GLY A 57 -8.92 -2.93 2.84
C GLY A 57 -8.53 -2.02 1.71
N ILE A 58 -8.06 -2.63 0.63
CA ILE A 58 -7.88 -1.97 -0.66
C ILE A 58 -9.10 -2.19 -1.56
N CYS A 59 -9.67 -1.11 -2.08
CA CYS A 59 -10.75 -1.11 -3.05
C CYS A 59 -10.44 -2.03 -4.25
N ARG A 60 -11.39 -2.86 -4.70
CA ARG A 60 -11.23 -3.74 -5.88
C ARG A 60 -10.06 -4.75 -5.78
N PHE A 61 -9.46 -4.92 -4.61
CA PHE A 61 -8.43 -5.94 -4.43
C PHE A 61 -9.06 -7.31 -4.27
N LEU A 62 -8.50 -8.29 -4.97
CA LEU A 62 -8.98 -9.68 -4.97
C LEU A 62 -7.89 -10.56 -4.36
N PRO A 63 -7.80 -10.63 -3.01
CA PRO A 63 -6.69 -11.27 -2.31
C PRO A 63 -6.45 -12.71 -2.76
N ASP A 64 -7.51 -13.49 -2.94
CA ASP A 64 -7.42 -14.92 -3.32
C ASP A 64 -6.89 -15.14 -4.76
N LYS A 65 -6.89 -14.11 -5.60
CA LYS A 65 -6.27 -14.17 -6.94
C LYS A 65 -4.78 -13.80 -6.93
N ILE A 66 -4.31 -13.18 -5.85
CA ILE A 66 -2.96 -12.61 -5.75
C ILE A 66 -2.09 -13.45 -4.82
N VAL A 67 -2.67 -13.94 -3.70
CA VAL A 67 -2.00 -14.74 -2.68
C VAL A 67 -2.70 -16.09 -2.56
N ASP A 68 -2.20 -17.08 -3.30
CA ASP A 68 -2.62 -18.47 -3.17
C ASP A 68 -2.18 -19.08 -1.82
N SER A 69 -2.64 -20.29 -1.53
CA SER A 69 -2.38 -20.98 -0.26
C SER A 69 -0.92 -21.40 -0.08
N GLU A 70 -0.15 -21.57 -1.16
CA GLU A 70 1.28 -21.91 -1.08
C GLU A 70 2.06 -20.66 -0.69
N LEU A 71 1.84 -19.56 -1.41
CA LEU A 71 2.46 -18.28 -1.13
C LEU A 71 2.10 -17.78 0.28
N PHE A 72 0.84 -17.94 0.69
CA PHE A 72 0.41 -17.59 2.05
C PHE A 72 1.21 -18.35 3.11
N ARG A 73 1.27 -19.68 3.02
CA ARG A 73 2.00 -20.53 3.99
C ARG A 73 3.50 -20.26 3.99
N ARG A 74 4.08 -19.86 2.86
CA ARG A 74 5.50 -19.47 2.79
C ARG A 74 5.82 -18.25 3.64
N PHE A 75 4.94 -17.26 3.69
CA PHE A 75 5.15 -16.03 4.47
C PHE A 75 4.59 -16.12 5.89
N PHE A 76 3.56 -16.94 6.10
CA PHE A 76 2.84 -17.06 7.37
C PHE A 76 2.61 -18.54 7.74
N PRO A 77 3.69 -19.33 7.97
CA PRO A 77 3.58 -20.78 8.17
C PRO A 77 2.75 -21.16 9.40
N ASP A 78 2.82 -20.35 10.45
CA ASP A 78 2.14 -20.60 11.73
C ASP A 78 0.76 -19.92 11.82
N SER A 79 0.34 -19.21 10.77
CA SER A 79 -0.94 -18.49 10.79
C SER A 79 -2.11 -19.44 10.56
N THR A 80 -3.14 -19.22 11.36
CA THR A 80 -4.47 -19.82 11.29
C THR A 80 -5.46 -18.98 10.48
N ALA A 81 -5.05 -17.82 9.96
CA ALA A 81 -5.86 -17.01 9.08
C ALA A 81 -6.25 -17.77 7.80
N ARG A 82 -7.38 -17.39 7.19
CA ARG A 82 -8.03 -18.10 6.05
C ARG A 82 -8.65 -19.46 6.39
N ASN A 83 -8.64 -19.91 7.65
CA ASN A 83 -9.43 -21.07 8.05
C ASN A 83 -10.93 -20.77 7.88
N TYR A 84 -11.65 -21.65 7.17
CA TYR A 84 -13.08 -21.52 6.79
C TYR A 84 -14.09 -21.27 7.93
N LYS A 85 -13.64 -21.22 9.19
CA LYS A 85 -14.46 -20.99 10.38
C LYS A 85 -14.46 -19.52 10.86
N THR A 86 -13.63 -18.65 10.30
CA THR A 86 -13.62 -17.22 10.64
C THR A 86 -14.55 -16.44 9.73
N SER A 87 -15.32 -15.48 10.28
CA SER A 87 -16.02 -14.47 9.49
C SER A 87 -15.07 -13.82 8.47
N SER A 88 -15.58 -13.47 7.28
CA SER A 88 -14.75 -12.87 6.22
C SER A 88 -13.88 -11.75 6.80
N PRO A 89 -12.54 -11.87 6.74
CA PRO A 89 -11.61 -10.87 7.25
C PRO A 89 -11.53 -9.63 6.36
N TYR A 90 -12.24 -9.66 5.23
CA TYR A 90 -12.16 -8.66 4.19
C TYR A 90 -13.22 -7.60 4.47
N PRO A 91 -12.87 -6.33 4.33
CA PRO A 91 -13.77 -5.26 4.70
C PRO A 91 -14.92 -5.20 3.69
N ARG A 92 -16.14 -5.07 4.20
CA ARG A 92 -17.30 -4.76 3.36
C ARG A 92 -17.12 -3.42 2.65
N ASN A 93 -16.49 -2.46 3.34
CA ASN A 93 -16.18 -1.13 2.84
C ASN A 93 -14.67 -0.87 2.96
N PRO A 94 -13.86 -1.20 1.94
CA PRO A 94 -12.42 -0.95 1.95
C PRO A 94 -12.10 0.55 2.00
N CYS A 95 -11.23 0.98 2.93
CA CYS A 95 -10.88 2.40 3.10
C CYS A 95 -9.75 2.89 2.18
N ILE A 96 -8.87 2.01 1.71
CA ILE A 96 -7.75 2.37 0.83
C ILE A 96 -8.27 2.38 -0.60
N HIS A 97 -8.35 3.55 -1.22
CA HIS A 97 -8.86 3.69 -2.58
C HIS A 97 -7.83 3.22 -3.59
N SER A 98 -6.55 3.53 -3.38
CA SER A 98 -5.45 3.16 -4.26
C SER A 98 -4.18 2.95 -3.46
N LEU A 99 -3.43 1.91 -3.80
CA LEU A 99 -2.07 1.67 -3.31
C LEU A 99 -1.11 1.77 -4.49
N LYS A 100 -0.21 2.75 -4.43
CA LYS A 100 0.85 2.96 -5.43
C LYS A 100 2.20 2.84 -4.73
N THR A 101 3.24 2.45 -5.45
CA THR A 101 4.61 2.70 -5.02
C THR A 101 5.23 3.79 -5.88
N ILE A 102 6.13 4.58 -5.30
CA ILE A 102 6.86 5.66 -5.97
C ILE A 102 8.37 5.41 -5.84
N GLY A 103 9.16 6.22 -6.53
CA GLY A 103 10.62 6.17 -6.46
C GLY A 103 11.24 5.14 -7.39
N SER A 104 12.31 4.50 -6.91
CA SER A 104 13.23 3.75 -7.77
C SER A 104 12.67 2.42 -8.27
N ILE A 105 11.67 1.83 -7.60
CA ILE A 105 11.12 0.51 -7.96
C ILE A 105 10.58 0.49 -9.41
N GLY A 106 11.06 -0.46 -10.21
CA GLY A 106 10.71 -0.62 -11.62
C GLY A 106 11.32 0.43 -12.57
N THR A 107 12.18 1.33 -12.05
CA THR A 107 13.00 2.26 -12.85
C THR A 107 14.35 1.67 -13.21
N ILE A 108 15.12 2.42 -14.02
CA ILE A 108 16.53 2.12 -14.28
C ILE A 108 17.39 2.33 -13.02
N ALA A 109 16.93 3.15 -12.08
CA ALA A 109 17.61 3.48 -10.84
C ALA A 109 17.30 2.48 -9.70
N GLN A 110 16.49 1.44 -9.96
CA GLN A 110 16.29 0.38 -8.98
C GLN A 110 17.63 -0.31 -8.68
N SER A 111 17.92 -0.49 -7.41
CA SER A 111 19.09 -1.24 -6.93
C SER A 111 18.68 -2.21 -5.83
N GLU A 112 19.59 -3.11 -5.43
CA GLU A 112 19.34 -4.03 -4.32
C GLU A 112 19.08 -3.31 -3.00
N LYS A 113 19.68 -2.12 -2.82
CA LYS A 113 19.57 -1.27 -1.64
C LYS A 113 18.38 -0.31 -1.67
N SER A 114 17.62 -0.27 -2.77
CA SER A 114 16.43 0.60 -2.85
C SER A 114 15.48 0.28 -1.70
N ASP A 115 14.94 1.27 -1.01
CA ASP A 115 13.72 1.11 -0.22
C ASP A 115 12.48 1.06 -1.14
N CYS A 116 11.29 1.01 -0.55
CA CYS A 116 10.04 1.14 -1.28
C CYS A 116 9.03 2.01 -0.54
N ASP A 117 8.76 3.16 -1.11
CA ASP A 117 7.72 4.07 -0.63
C ASP A 117 6.37 3.69 -1.21
N PHE A 118 5.39 3.53 -0.33
CA PHE A 118 3.99 3.30 -0.66
C PHE A 118 3.17 4.57 -0.45
N TRP A 119 2.54 5.01 -1.54
CA TRP A 119 1.51 6.04 -1.53
C TRP A 119 0.14 5.38 -1.30
N VAL A 120 -0.42 5.60 -0.11
CA VAL A 120 -1.70 5.03 0.33
C VAL A 120 -2.78 6.10 0.18
N SER A 121 -3.60 6.01 -0.87
CA SER A 121 -4.67 6.97 -1.13
C SER A 121 -5.92 6.65 -0.33
N ILE A 122 -6.32 7.58 0.52
CA ILE A 122 -7.51 7.51 1.39
C ILE A 122 -8.37 8.77 1.23
N ARG A 123 -9.56 8.78 1.83
CA ARG A 123 -10.32 10.01 2.09
C ARG A 123 -10.42 10.22 3.59
N LEU A 124 -9.92 11.34 4.10
CA LEU A 124 -9.97 11.66 5.53
C LEU A 124 -11.41 11.72 6.03
N GLU A 125 -12.32 12.29 5.25
CA GLU A 125 -13.76 12.36 5.56
C GLU A 125 -14.41 10.98 5.77
N GLU A 126 -13.88 9.90 5.17
CA GLU A 126 -14.45 8.56 5.26
C GLU A 126 -14.04 7.83 6.55
N ILE A 127 -12.88 8.18 7.13
CA ILE A 127 -12.29 7.43 8.26
C ILE A 127 -12.02 8.27 9.51
N GLY A 128 -11.96 9.59 9.39
CA GLY A 128 -11.64 10.53 10.47
C GLY A 128 -10.24 10.35 11.06
N ASP A 129 -9.85 11.27 11.96
CA ASP A 129 -8.51 11.28 12.56
C ASP A 129 -8.18 10.00 13.33
N ARG A 130 -9.17 9.43 14.04
CA ARG A 130 -8.99 8.13 14.71
C ARG A 130 -8.72 7.01 13.72
N GLY A 131 -9.46 6.97 12.61
CA GLY A 131 -9.25 5.94 11.59
C GLY A 131 -7.89 6.08 10.92
N VAL A 132 -7.42 7.32 10.69
CA VAL A 132 -6.06 7.60 10.21
C VAL A 132 -5.03 7.04 11.18
N ALA A 133 -5.11 7.39 12.47
CA ALA A 133 -4.15 6.93 13.47
C ALA A 133 -4.08 5.40 13.57
N LEU A 134 -5.22 4.71 13.52
CA LEU A 134 -5.26 3.24 13.51
C LEU A 134 -4.67 2.64 12.23
N LEU A 135 -4.89 3.28 11.07
CA LEU A 135 -4.28 2.84 9.81
C LEU A 135 -2.76 3.10 9.79
N GLU A 136 -2.30 4.20 10.37
CA GLU A 136 -0.87 4.48 10.55
C GLU A 136 -0.21 3.45 11.47
N GLU A 137 -0.87 3.08 12.58
CA GLU A 137 -0.40 2.01 13.46
C GLU A 137 -0.25 0.68 12.69
N LYS A 138 -1.26 0.32 11.89
CA LYS A 138 -1.22 -0.84 11.00
C LYS A 138 -0.04 -0.76 10.02
N CYS A 139 0.15 0.38 9.37
CA CYS A 139 1.26 0.61 8.45
C CYS A 139 2.61 0.44 9.15
N LYS A 140 2.83 1.06 10.32
CA LYS A 140 4.08 0.95 11.10
C LYS A 140 4.41 -0.49 11.50
N LYS A 141 3.39 -1.26 11.89
CA LYS A 141 3.55 -2.70 12.15
C LYS A 141 3.96 -3.49 10.91
N ILE A 142 3.43 -3.14 9.74
CA ILE A 142 3.81 -3.76 8.46
C ILE A 142 5.23 -3.33 8.04
N GLU A 143 5.63 -2.07 8.23
CA GLU A 143 7.00 -1.59 7.97
C GLU A 143 8.02 -2.39 8.77
N LYS A 144 7.77 -2.53 10.09
CA LYS A 144 8.63 -3.32 10.97
C LYS A 144 8.76 -4.76 10.49
N TRP A 145 7.64 -5.43 10.20
CA TRP A 145 7.66 -6.80 9.72
C TRP A 145 8.35 -6.95 8.36
N ALA A 146 8.16 -6.00 7.44
CA ALA A 146 8.82 -6.01 6.14
C ALA A 146 10.34 -5.87 6.29
N LEU A 147 10.79 -5.00 7.20
CA LEU A 147 12.21 -4.83 7.52
C LEU A 147 12.81 -6.11 8.12
N GLU A 148 12.09 -6.79 9.03
CA GLU A 148 12.49 -8.11 9.55
C GLU A 148 12.58 -9.18 8.44
N ASN A 149 11.87 -9.00 7.33
CA ASN A 149 11.94 -9.82 6.12
C ASN A 149 12.92 -9.27 5.07
N GLY A 150 13.80 -8.34 5.46
CA GLY A 150 14.87 -7.80 4.61
C GLY A 150 14.41 -6.78 3.56
N VAL A 151 13.22 -6.19 3.72
CA VAL A 151 12.67 -5.22 2.78
C VAL A 151 12.26 -3.94 3.52
N GLU A 152 13.05 -2.89 3.34
CA GLU A 152 12.75 -1.56 3.88
C GLU A 152 11.61 -0.91 3.07
N VAL A 153 10.55 -0.49 3.76
CA VAL A 153 9.36 0.15 3.18
C VAL A 153 8.86 1.27 4.08
N TYR A 154 8.24 2.26 3.46
CA TYR A 154 7.58 3.37 4.16
C TYR A 154 6.19 3.59 3.59
N PHE A 155 5.20 3.89 4.43
CA PHE A 155 3.85 4.25 4.00
C PHE A 155 3.57 5.74 4.22
N PHE A 156 3.05 6.37 3.17
CA PHE A 156 2.55 7.74 3.19
C PHE A 156 1.04 7.71 2.97
N LEU A 157 0.28 7.99 4.03
CA LEU A 157 -1.17 8.16 3.94
C LEU A 157 -1.46 9.52 3.33
N MET A 158 -2.13 9.51 2.18
CA MET A 158 -2.38 10.70 1.38
C MET A 158 -3.87 10.84 1.11
N ASP A 159 -4.43 11.95 1.56
CA ASP A 159 -5.81 12.32 1.25
C ASP A 159 -5.95 12.67 -0.24
N ILE A 160 -6.96 12.09 -0.88
CA ILE A 160 -7.20 12.24 -2.32
C ILE A 160 -7.55 13.69 -2.68
N ASP A 161 -8.38 14.36 -1.90
CA ASP A 161 -8.86 15.70 -2.21
C ASP A 161 -7.77 16.75 -1.95
N GLN A 162 -7.05 16.64 -0.83
CA GLN A 162 -5.85 17.44 -0.55
C GLN A 162 -4.80 17.28 -1.64
N THR A 163 -4.53 16.04 -2.05
CA THR A 163 -3.59 15.74 -3.14
C THR A 163 -4.04 16.41 -4.43
N ARG A 164 -5.32 16.34 -4.78
CA ARG A 164 -5.85 16.98 -6.01
C ARG A 164 -5.67 18.50 -5.96
N GLU A 165 -5.94 19.10 -4.81
CA GLU A 165 -5.94 20.55 -4.62
C GLU A 165 -4.58 21.16 -4.31
N ASN A 166 -3.52 20.35 -4.12
CA ASN A 166 -2.23 20.80 -3.57
C ASN A 166 -2.35 21.44 -2.18
N LYS A 167 -3.38 21.06 -1.41
CA LYS A 167 -3.63 21.61 -0.07
C LYS A 167 -3.35 20.55 0.97
N PHE A 168 -2.07 20.36 1.26
CA PHE A 168 -1.67 19.48 2.35
C PHE A 168 -1.76 20.25 3.66
N SER A 169 -2.93 20.27 4.30
CA SER A 169 -3.04 20.80 5.66
C SER A 169 -2.34 19.84 6.62
N SER A 170 -1.49 20.38 7.49
CA SER A 170 -1.01 19.68 8.68
C SER A 170 -1.89 20.10 9.85
N THR A 171 -2.45 19.13 10.57
CA THR A 171 -3.09 19.37 11.89
C THR A 171 -2.06 19.69 12.96
N ALA A 172 -0.77 19.54 12.66
CA ALA A 172 0.30 20.23 13.35
C ALA A 172 0.57 21.54 12.62
N GLU A 173 0.08 22.65 13.18
CA GLU A 173 0.68 23.96 12.94
C GLU A 173 2.20 23.83 13.20
N GLU A 174 3.01 24.41 12.31
CA GLU A 174 4.49 24.39 12.34
C GLU A 174 5.18 23.14 11.75
N GLU A 175 5.30 23.09 10.42
CA GLU A 175 6.59 22.88 9.74
C GLU A 175 6.43 23.10 8.24
N SER A 176 7.00 24.19 7.71
CA SER A 176 7.09 24.45 6.25
C SER A 176 7.75 23.29 5.49
N ALA A 177 8.50 22.42 6.18
CA ALA A 177 9.12 21.23 5.63
C ALA A 177 8.12 20.11 5.31
N GLY A 178 7.06 19.95 6.12
CA GLY A 178 6.09 18.86 5.94
C GLY A 178 5.21 19.03 4.71
N SER A 179 4.75 20.26 4.44
CA SER A 179 3.98 20.57 3.22
C SER A 179 4.85 20.53 1.96
N ALA A 180 6.09 21.00 2.05
CA ALA A 180 7.08 20.91 0.97
C ALA A 180 7.39 19.45 0.62
N LEU A 181 7.59 18.57 1.61
CA LEU A 181 7.81 17.14 1.40
C LEU A 181 6.64 16.50 0.66
N LYS A 182 5.40 16.78 1.06
CA LYS A 182 4.20 16.23 0.39
C LYS A 182 4.07 16.69 -1.06
N LEU A 183 4.49 17.92 -1.39
CA LEU A 183 4.56 18.40 -2.77
C LEU A 183 5.63 17.67 -3.58
N LEU A 184 6.81 17.42 -3.01
CA LEU A 184 7.88 16.64 -3.65
C LEU A 184 7.44 15.19 -3.90
N LEU A 185 6.80 14.56 -2.91
CA LEU A 185 6.23 13.21 -3.07
C LEU A 185 5.17 13.18 -4.19
N LYS A 186 4.36 14.23 -4.32
CA LYS A 186 3.37 14.35 -5.40
C LYS A 186 4.03 14.45 -6.78
N ASP A 187 5.12 15.21 -6.92
CA ASP A 187 5.90 15.24 -8.16
C ASP A 187 6.44 13.85 -8.50
N GLU A 188 7.04 13.18 -7.51
CA GLU A 188 7.59 11.83 -7.69
C GLU A 188 6.52 10.80 -8.05
N LEU A 189 5.32 10.90 -7.46
CA LEU A 189 4.15 10.13 -7.83
C LEU A 189 3.85 10.24 -9.33
N PHE A 190 3.81 11.45 -9.90
CA PHE A 190 3.52 11.60 -11.33
C PHE A 190 4.60 11.04 -12.23
N ARG A 191 5.86 11.09 -11.81
CA ARG A 191 6.99 10.60 -12.63
C ARG A 191 7.17 9.09 -12.59
N THR A 192 6.97 8.47 -11.44
CA THR A 192 7.51 7.12 -11.18
C THR A 192 6.50 6.08 -10.76
N HIS A 193 5.27 6.47 -10.44
CA HIS A 193 4.39 5.56 -9.72
C HIS A 193 4.10 4.26 -10.47
N ILE A 194 3.95 3.21 -9.67
CA ILE A 194 3.37 1.94 -10.08
C ILE A 194 2.10 1.74 -9.25
N LEU A 195 0.95 1.64 -9.91
CA LEU A 195 -0.29 1.19 -9.27
C LEU A 195 -0.15 -0.27 -8.88
N VAL A 196 -0.04 -0.53 -7.58
CA VAL A 196 0.09 -1.85 -6.99
C VAL A 196 -1.27 -2.53 -6.92
N ALA A 197 -2.25 -1.87 -6.30
CA ALA A 197 -3.63 -2.33 -6.16
C ALA A 197 -4.59 -1.14 -6.04
N GLY A 198 -5.89 -1.35 -6.26
CA GLY A 198 -6.88 -0.29 -6.06
C GLY A 198 -7.42 0.36 -7.34
N LYS A 199 -8.06 1.51 -7.13
CA LYS A 199 -8.60 2.39 -8.18
C LYS A 199 -7.44 3.06 -8.93
N MET A 200 -7.61 3.24 -10.24
CA MET A 200 -6.77 4.15 -11.03
C MET A 200 -7.28 5.57 -10.77
N LEU A 201 -6.69 6.25 -9.78
CA LEU A 201 -6.94 7.65 -9.43
C LEU A 201 -5.97 8.57 -10.16
#